data_AF-A0A250FSV7-F1
#
_entry.id   AF-A0A250FSV7-F1
#
_cell.length_a   1.000
_cell.length_b   1.000
_cell.length_c   1.000
_cell.angle_alpha   90.00
_cell.angle_beta   90.00
_cell.angle_gamma   90.00
#
_symmetry.space_group_name_H-M   'P 1'
#
loop_
_entity.id
_entity.type
_entity.pdbx_description
1 polymer ?
#
loop_
_entity_poly.entity_id
_entity_poly.type
_entity_poly.pdbx_seq_one_letter_code
_entity_poly.pdbx_strand_id
1 'polypeptide(L)'
;MEKIANLYKEVKYHEQAISYQAEYFIGGCNFEILINGFPIERYYGLGNGALSASVPINTEILKSGLQSWKIRIFPIHINGIPQKIIEGGARVQLKIQAIRFKDNGDIEKISTPVIDFEAPLKKEKETGKNIFVDMGKPYVEYCGTFQANVPYQLKGWQDGEKFDLSDSLNLKKEVLNKFNELRNMIINKEENKFEESILYKEKEVAQALFMTEKESKDIAKFYTAAFDGTLQNFNMTSIDNEELVYYCEDRVVTLLFTAMKCPRCKGEPVLVGRYEEENRKKVRIFPIYLYRPKGKKELEVIR
;
A
#
# COMPACT_ATOMS: atom_id res chain seq x y z
N MET A 1 20.49 8.81 -4.61
CA MET A 1 20.01 7.52 -4.06
C MET A 1 21.11 6.70 -3.40
N GLU A 2 22.24 7.32 -3.04
CA GLU A 2 23.36 6.60 -2.43
C GLU A 2 23.07 6.15 -0.99
N LYS A 3 22.35 6.97 -0.21
CA LYS A 3 21.96 6.64 1.16
C LYS A 3 21.03 5.42 1.16
N ILE A 4 20.03 5.41 0.28
CA ILE A 4 19.09 4.29 0.11
C ILE A 4 19.81 3.02 -0.34
N ALA A 5 20.74 3.12 -1.30
CA ALA A 5 21.52 1.96 -1.78
C ALA A 5 22.35 1.28 -0.68
N ASN A 6 22.63 1.98 0.42
CA ASN A 6 23.44 1.52 1.55
C ASN A 6 22.62 1.17 2.81
N LEU A 7 21.28 1.24 2.78
CA LEU A 7 20.45 0.99 3.96
C LEU A 7 20.63 -0.41 4.55
N TYR A 8 20.93 -1.43 3.73
CA TYR A 8 21.25 -2.79 4.19
C TYR A 8 22.32 -2.83 5.30
N LYS A 9 23.24 -1.85 5.33
CA LYS A 9 24.30 -1.77 6.37
C LYS A 9 23.75 -1.39 7.74
N GLU A 10 22.59 -0.75 7.79
CA GLU A 10 21.92 -0.34 9.03
C GLU A 10 20.90 -1.37 9.52
N VAL A 11 20.52 -2.33 8.66
CA VAL A 11 19.56 -3.38 8.98
C VAL A 11 20.13 -4.32 10.05
N LYS A 12 19.31 -4.62 11.05
CA LYS A 12 19.65 -5.52 12.16
C LYS A 12 18.81 -6.79 12.11
N TYR A 13 19.26 -7.79 12.87
CA TYR A 13 18.54 -9.04 13.15
C TYR A 13 18.31 -9.97 11.93
N HIS A 14 19.24 -9.99 10.96
CA HIS A 14 19.15 -10.88 9.80
C HIS A 14 18.98 -12.36 10.19
N GLU A 15 19.70 -12.84 11.22
CA GLU A 15 19.55 -14.22 11.74
C GLU A 15 18.15 -14.54 12.32
N GLN A 16 17.35 -13.50 12.57
CA GLN A 16 15.98 -13.60 13.08
C GLN A 16 14.96 -13.18 12.02
N ALA A 17 15.38 -13.05 10.75
CA ALA A 17 14.52 -12.65 9.66
C ALA A 17 13.27 -13.55 9.57
N ILE A 18 12.12 -12.90 9.51
CA ILE A 18 10.82 -13.54 9.42
C ILE A 18 9.92 -12.69 8.55
N SER A 19 9.28 -13.30 7.57
CA SER A 19 8.39 -12.62 6.64
C SER A 19 6.95 -13.00 6.93
N TYR A 20 6.16 -12.07 7.44
CA TYR A 20 4.71 -12.19 7.47
C TYR A 20 4.17 -11.86 6.07
N GLN A 21 3.47 -12.81 5.49
CA GLN A 21 2.85 -12.70 4.17
C GLN A 21 1.34 -12.69 4.30
N ALA A 22 0.69 -11.75 3.63
CA ALA A 22 -0.76 -11.76 3.41
C ALA A 22 -1.04 -12.34 2.03
N GLU A 23 -1.59 -13.55 2.02
CA GLU A 23 -2.12 -14.20 0.83
C GLU A 23 -3.62 -13.93 0.75
N TYR A 24 -4.09 -13.41 -0.37
CA TYR A 24 -5.51 -13.11 -0.55
C TYR A 24 -6.00 -13.58 -1.91
N PHE A 25 -7.29 -13.88 -1.94
CA PHE A 25 -8.07 -14.08 -3.16
C PHE A 25 -9.37 -13.30 -3.01
N ILE A 26 -9.55 -12.26 -3.83
CA ILE A 26 -10.73 -11.40 -3.78
C ILE A 26 -11.27 -11.18 -5.19
N GLY A 27 -12.56 -11.41 -5.40
CA GLY A 27 -13.21 -11.23 -6.71
C GLY A 27 -14.68 -10.90 -6.61
N GLY A 28 -15.24 -10.32 -7.67
CA GLY A 28 -16.66 -9.92 -7.73
C GLY A 28 -17.03 -8.74 -6.83
N CYS A 29 -16.05 -8.01 -6.30
CA CYS A 29 -16.21 -6.82 -5.47
C CYS A 29 -14.99 -5.91 -5.56
N ASN A 30 -15.15 -4.66 -5.15
CA ASN A 30 -14.04 -3.75 -4.86
C ASN A 30 -13.64 -3.88 -3.40
N PHE A 31 -12.39 -3.55 -3.05
CA PHE A 31 -11.92 -3.78 -1.69
C PHE A 31 -10.71 -2.93 -1.27
N GLU A 32 -10.48 -2.89 0.04
CA GLU A 32 -9.18 -2.56 0.64
C GLU A 32 -8.82 -3.62 1.68
N ILE A 33 -7.54 -4.01 1.74
CA ILE A 33 -6.99 -4.82 2.82
C ILE A 33 -6.06 -3.94 3.65
N LEU A 34 -6.26 -3.93 4.97
CA LEU A 34 -5.51 -3.11 5.90
C LEU A 34 -4.90 -3.96 7.00
N ILE A 35 -3.64 -3.67 7.33
CA ILE A 35 -2.92 -4.20 8.50
C ILE A 35 -2.57 -3.01 9.38
N ASN A 36 -2.96 -3.06 10.65
CA ASN A 36 -2.77 -1.95 11.61
C ASN A 36 -3.27 -0.59 11.09
N GLY A 37 -4.38 -0.64 10.35
CA GLY A 37 -5.01 0.53 9.73
C GLY A 37 -4.30 1.09 8.50
N PHE A 38 -3.18 0.49 8.07
CA PHE A 38 -2.43 0.87 6.88
C PHE A 38 -2.83 -0.03 5.69
N PRO A 39 -3.05 0.51 4.48
CA PRO A 39 -3.50 -0.28 3.33
C PRO A 39 -2.34 -1.07 2.69
N ILE A 40 -2.51 -2.39 2.58
CA ILE A 40 -1.55 -3.27 1.88
C ILE A 40 -1.97 -3.55 0.43
N GLU A 41 -3.27 -3.47 0.15
CA GLU A 41 -3.82 -3.65 -1.19
C GLU A 41 -5.15 -2.90 -1.29
N ARG A 42 -5.46 -2.40 -2.49
CA ARG A 42 -6.78 -1.86 -2.82
C ARG A 42 -7.15 -2.08 -4.27
N TYR A 43 -8.44 -2.26 -4.53
CA TYR A 43 -8.95 -2.34 -5.88
C TYR A 43 -10.30 -1.67 -6.00
N TYR A 44 -10.41 -0.74 -6.95
CA TYR A 44 -11.60 0.04 -7.24
C TYR A 44 -11.95 0.00 -8.73
N GLY A 45 -11.84 -1.18 -9.33
CA GLY A 45 -12.01 -1.39 -10.76
C GLY A 45 -13.30 -2.12 -11.15
N LEU A 46 -13.21 -2.86 -12.25
CA LEU A 46 -14.33 -3.60 -12.83
C LEU A 46 -14.54 -4.93 -12.07
N GLY A 47 -15.79 -5.32 -11.91
CA GLY A 47 -16.19 -6.52 -11.16
C GLY A 47 -15.93 -7.87 -11.84
N ASN A 48 -15.31 -7.88 -13.02
CA ASN A 48 -15.12 -9.09 -13.84
C ASN A 48 -13.78 -9.80 -13.61
N GLY A 49 -13.01 -9.38 -12.61
CA GLY A 49 -11.75 -9.98 -12.22
C GLY A 49 -11.77 -10.56 -10.81
N ALA A 50 -10.78 -11.41 -10.55
CA ALA A 50 -10.34 -11.74 -9.21
C ALA A 50 -8.87 -11.33 -9.09
N LEU A 51 -8.47 -10.81 -7.93
CA LEU A 51 -7.09 -10.54 -7.59
C LEU A 51 -6.61 -11.62 -6.62
N SER A 52 -5.49 -12.25 -6.95
CA SER A 52 -4.80 -13.19 -6.08
C SER A 52 -3.34 -12.82 -6.00
N ALA A 53 -2.83 -12.64 -4.79
CA ALA A 53 -1.43 -12.33 -4.56
C ALA A 53 -0.99 -12.74 -3.15
N SER A 54 0.33 -12.75 -2.95
CA SER A 54 1.00 -12.84 -1.65
C SER A 54 1.89 -11.61 -1.51
N VAL A 55 1.69 -10.81 -0.46
CA VAL A 55 2.48 -9.60 -0.21
C VAL A 55 3.10 -9.62 1.19
N PRO A 56 4.36 -9.19 1.36
CA PRO A 56 4.95 -9.01 2.69
C PRO A 56 4.22 -7.87 3.42
N ILE A 57 3.86 -8.09 4.69
CA ILE A 57 3.15 -7.11 5.53
C ILE A 57 3.98 -6.61 6.73
N ASN A 58 5.27 -6.98 6.77
CA ASN A 58 6.18 -6.58 7.84
C ASN A 58 6.28 -5.07 7.98
N THR A 59 6.17 -4.32 6.88
CA THR A 59 6.22 -2.86 6.90
C THR A 59 5.08 -2.28 7.74
N GLU A 60 3.95 -2.98 7.85
CA GLU A 60 2.79 -2.54 8.63
C GLU A 60 2.80 -3.05 10.08
N ILE A 61 3.69 -3.97 10.42
CA ILE A 61 3.88 -4.48 11.79
C ILE A 61 4.99 -3.65 12.42
N LEU A 62 4.67 -2.76 13.36
CA LEU A 62 5.69 -1.86 13.93
C LEU A 62 6.50 -2.50 15.06
N LYS A 63 5.94 -3.52 15.72
CA LYS A 63 6.57 -4.26 16.82
C LYS A 63 5.85 -5.57 17.06
N SER A 64 6.51 -6.47 17.79
CA SER A 64 5.88 -7.70 18.29
C SER A 64 4.64 -7.44 19.14
N GLY A 65 3.71 -8.41 19.11
CA GLY A 65 2.48 -8.42 19.90
C GLY A 65 1.22 -8.46 19.03
N LEU A 66 0.13 -7.97 19.61
CA LEU A 66 -1.18 -7.96 18.97
C LEU A 66 -1.22 -6.97 17.80
N GLN A 67 -1.60 -7.47 16.63
CA GLN A 67 -1.81 -6.73 15.39
C GLN A 67 -3.27 -6.81 14.99
N SER A 68 -3.69 -5.92 14.10
CA SER A 68 -5.06 -5.90 13.54
C SER A 68 -5.06 -6.09 12.03
N TRP A 69 -6.10 -6.73 11.52
CA TRP A 69 -6.39 -6.81 10.09
C TRP A 69 -7.83 -6.36 9.84
N LYS A 70 -8.06 -5.81 8.65
CA LYS A 70 -9.38 -5.37 8.18
C LYS A 70 -9.49 -5.54 6.67
N ILE A 71 -10.62 -6.04 6.20
CA ILE A 71 -11.01 -6.04 4.79
C ILE A 71 -12.26 -5.20 4.66
N ARG A 72 -12.20 -4.16 3.83
CA ARG A 72 -13.35 -3.33 3.44
C ARG A 72 -13.81 -3.80 2.08
N ILE A 73 -15.10 -4.06 1.93
CA ILE A 73 -15.70 -4.57 0.70
C ILE A 73 -16.72 -3.57 0.20
N PHE A 74 -16.63 -3.25 -1.08
CA PHE A 74 -17.47 -2.30 -1.77
C PHE A 74 -18.10 -2.94 -3.03
N PRO A 75 -19.24 -2.42 -3.48
CA PRO A 75 -19.79 -2.73 -4.80
C PRO A 75 -18.77 -2.48 -5.90
N ILE A 76 -18.89 -3.25 -6.98
CA ILE A 76 -18.06 -3.07 -8.18
C ILE A 76 -18.29 -1.69 -8.79
N HIS A 77 -17.35 -1.23 -9.61
CA HIS A 77 -17.57 -0.05 -10.44
C HIS A 77 -17.88 -0.46 -11.88
N ILE A 78 -18.83 0.22 -12.54
CA ILE A 78 -19.09 0.09 -13.98
C ILE A 78 -18.78 1.44 -14.61
N ASN A 79 -17.80 1.49 -15.51
CA ASN A 79 -17.32 2.73 -16.12
C ASN A 79 -16.94 3.81 -15.08
N GLY A 80 -16.35 3.39 -13.95
CA GLY A 80 -15.97 4.29 -12.84
C GLY A 80 -17.13 4.69 -11.92
N ILE A 81 -18.36 4.24 -12.19
CA ILE A 81 -19.54 4.53 -11.39
C ILE A 81 -19.77 3.40 -10.37
N PRO A 82 -19.76 3.69 -9.06
CA PRO A 82 -20.05 2.69 -8.05
C PRO A 82 -21.47 2.15 -8.16
N GLN A 83 -21.58 0.83 -8.14
CA GLN A 83 -22.87 0.17 -8.00
C GLN A 83 -23.40 0.35 -6.58
N LYS A 84 -24.70 0.17 -6.39
CA LYS A 84 -25.36 0.43 -5.09
C LYS A 84 -25.12 -0.67 -4.06
N ILE A 85 -24.94 -1.91 -4.52
CA ILE A 85 -24.92 -3.09 -3.66
C ILE A 85 -23.85 -4.08 -4.10
N ILE A 86 -23.33 -4.83 -3.13
CA ILE A 86 -22.43 -5.96 -3.39
C ILE A 86 -23.28 -7.13 -3.91
N GLU A 87 -22.83 -7.76 -5.00
CA GLU A 87 -23.52 -8.88 -5.63
C GLU A 87 -23.15 -10.22 -4.97
N GLY A 88 -24.00 -11.24 -5.16
CA GLY A 88 -23.80 -12.58 -4.59
C GLY A 88 -22.54 -13.32 -5.07
N GLY A 89 -21.95 -12.85 -6.17
CA GLY A 89 -20.72 -13.40 -6.74
C GLY A 89 -19.44 -13.05 -5.97
N ALA A 90 -19.50 -12.14 -4.98
CA ALA A 90 -18.32 -11.72 -4.22
C ALA A 90 -17.63 -12.91 -3.52
N ARG A 91 -16.30 -12.95 -3.59
CA ARG A 91 -15.44 -13.93 -2.91
C ARG A 91 -14.32 -13.18 -2.24
N VAL A 92 -14.06 -13.50 -0.98
CA VAL A 92 -13.02 -12.83 -0.18
C VAL A 92 -12.37 -13.87 0.71
N GLN A 93 -11.07 -14.03 0.55
CA GLN A 93 -10.22 -14.89 1.35
C GLN A 93 -8.96 -14.12 1.73
N LEU A 94 -8.53 -14.26 2.98
CA LEU A 94 -7.28 -13.71 3.51
C LEU A 94 -6.62 -14.74 4.41
N LYS A 95 -5.38 -15.06 4.12
CA LYS A 95 -4.51 -15.88 4.95
C LYS A 95 -3.28 -15.07 5.32
N ILE A 96 -2.91 -15.07 6.59
CA ILE A 96 -1.66 -14.46 7.06
C ILE A 96 -0.81 -15.55 7.67
N GLN A 97 0.42 -15.71 7.19
CA GLN A 97 1.35 -16.71 7.68
C GLN A 97 2.78 -16.17 7.72
N ALA A 98 3.58 -16.71 8.62
CA ALA A 98 4.98 -16.34 8.77
C ALA A 98 5.88 -17.35 8.04
N ILE A 99 6.79 -16.85 7.22
CA ILE A 99 7.71 -17.62 6.38
C ILE A 99 9.15 -17.24 6.75
N ARG A 100 10.00 -18.24 6.95
CA ARG A 100 11.45 -18.09 7.00
C ARG A 100 12.06 -18.51 5.68
N PHE A 101 12.99 -17.70 5.20
CA PHE A 101 13.77 -17.96 4.00
C PHE A 101 15.21 -18.25 4.38
N LYS A 102 15.85 -19.11 3.60
CA LYS A 102 17.31 -19.30 3.61
C LYS A 102 17.97 -18.12 2.89
N ASP A 103 19.28 -17.97 3.07
CA ASP A 103 20.08 -16.90 2.42
C ASP A 103 19.98 -16.90 0.89
N ASN A 104 19.76 -18.06 0.28
CA ASN A 104 19.58 -18.20 -1.18
C ASN A 104 18.16 -17.85 -1.67
N GLY A 105 17.25 -17.46 -0.77
CA GLY A 105 15.86 -17.12 -1.05
C GLY A 105 14.89 -18.30 -1.03
N ASP A 106 15.36 -19.54 -0.83
CA ASP A 106 14.48 -20.70 -0.71
C ASP A 106 13.69 -20.67 0.60
N ILE A 107 12.49 -21.22 0.59
CA ILE A 107 11.69 -21.38 1.80
C ILE A 107 12.39 -22.38 2.73
N GLU A 108 12.73 -21.92 3.94
CA GLU A 108 13.22 -22.77 5.02
C GLU A 108 12.04 -23.38 5.79
N LYS A 109 11.07 -22.54 6.15
CA LYS A 109 9.93 -22.94 6.98
C LYS A 109 8.72 -22.05 6.71
N ILE A 110 7.56 -22.69 6.61
CA ILE A 110 6.25 -22.02 6.64
C ILE A 110 5.61 -22.35 7.99
N SER A 111 5.19 -21.32 8.71
CA SER A 111 4.47 -21.47 9.97
C SER A 111 2.98 -21.70 9.68
N THR A 112 2.27 -22.35 10.62
CA THR A 112 0.80 -22.40 10.59
C THR A 112 0.24 -20.98 10.44
N PRO A 113 -0.78 -20.76 9.59
CA PRO A 113 -1.38 -19.46 9.42
C PRO A 113 -1.89 -18.90 10.76
N VAL A 114 -1.56 -17.64 11.02
CA VAL A 114 -2.10 -16.88 12.17
C VAL A 114 -3.48 -16.30 11.85
N ILE A 115 -3.81 -16.20 10.57
CA ILE A 115 -5.15 -15.92 10.05
C ILE A 115 -5.41 -16.86 8.88
N ASP A 116 -6.60 -17.44 8.85
CA ASP A 116 -7.17 -18.16 7.71
C ASP A 116 -8.66 -17.81 7.66
N PHE A 117 -8.98 -16.75 6.91
CA PHE A 117 -10.29 -16.14 6.85
C PHE A 117 -10.90 -16.34 5.47
N GLU A 118 -12.13 -16.84 5.44
CA GLU A 118 -12.98 -16.84 4.27
C GLU A 118 -14.31 -16.18 4.62
N ALA A 119 -14.74 -15.24 3.78
CA ALA A 119 -16.00 -14.56 4.01
C ALA A 119 -17.19 -15.52 3.81
N PRO A 120 -18.24 -15.43 4.65
CA PRO A 120 -19.29 -16.42 4.71
C PRO A 120 -20.07 -16.53 3.39
N LEU A 121 -20.28 -17.76 2.94
CA LEU A 121 -21.09 -18.11 1.78
C LEU A 121 -22.30 -18.95 2.24
N LYS A 122 -23.44 -18.79 1.54
CA LYS A 122 -24.63 -19.65 1.69
C LYS A 122 -24.99 -20.28 0.36
N LYS A 123 -25.67 -21.42 0.37
CA LYS A 123 -26.23 -22.02 -0.85
C LYS A 123 -27.55 -21.34 -1.20
N GLU A 124 -27.66 -20.87 -2.43
CA GLU A 124 -28.92 -20.42 -3.01
C GLU A 124 -29.87 -21.61 -3.21
N LYS A 125 -31.12 -21.48 -2.77
CA LYS A 125 -32.09 -22.59 -2.77
C LYS A 125 -32.45 -23.08 -4.18
N GLU A 126 -32.50 -22.17 -5.14
CA GLU A 126 -32.98 -22.45 -6.51
C GLU A 126 -31.86 -23.05 -7.38
N THR A 127 -30.65 -22.47 -7.33
CA THR A 127 -29.55 -22.88 -8.22
C THR A 127 -28.50 -23.75 -7.53
N GLY A 128 -28.52 -23.85 -6.20
CA GLY A 128 -27.50 -24.53 -5.41
C GLY A 128 -26.14 -23.82 -5.36
N LYS A 129 -26.00 -22.64 -5.99
CA LYS A 129 -24.75 -21.89 -6.05
C LYS A 129 -24.40 -21.29 -4.70
N ASN A 130 -23.09 -21.20 -4.41
CA ASN A 130 -22.61 -20.42 -3.29
C ASN A 130 -22.79 -18.93 -3.59
N ILE A 131 -23.46 -18.22 -2.70
CA ILE A 131 -23.67 -16.78 -2.76
C ILE A 131 -23.13 -16.13 -1.50
N PHE A 132 -22.53 -14.96 -1.68
CA PHE A 132 -22.00 -14.15 -0.59
C PHE A 132 -23.12 -13.81 0.41
N VAL A 133 -22.93 -14.11 1.70
CA VAL A 133 -23.99 -13.93 2.71
C VAL A 133 -24.39 -12.47 2.87
N ASP A 134 -23.43 -11.57 2.75
CA ASP A 134 -23.61 -10.12 2.95
C ASP A 134 -23.93 -9.36 1.65
N MET A 135 -24.34 -10.06 0.58
CA MET A 135 -24.82 -9.43 -0.64
C MET A 135 -26.03 -8.51 -0.38
N GLY A 136 -26.22 -7.51 -1.24
CA GLY A 136 -27.28 -6.51 -1.10
C GLY A 136 -26.92 -5.31 -0.21
N LYS A 137 -25.78 -5.37 0.49
CA LYS A 137 -25.25 -4.25 1.27
C LYS A 137 -24.42 -3.30 0.40
N PRO A 138 -24.41 -1.98 0.68
CA PRO A 138 -23.54 -1.03 0.00
C PRO A 138 -22.09 -1.11 0.48
N TYR A 139 -21.85 -1.81 1.59
CA TYR A 139 -20.55 -1.87 2.26
C TYR A 139 -20.53 -3.00 3.30
N VAL A 140 -19.39 -3.68 3.42
CA VAL A 140 -19.13 -4.70 4.45
C VAL A 140 -17.70 -4.53 4.96
N GLU A 141 -17.49 -4.71 6.26
CA GLU A 141 -16.15 -4.89 6.84
C GLU A 141 -16.04 -6.25 7.51
N TYR A 142 -14.91 -6.90 7.33
CA TYR A 142 -14.44 -7.96 8.22
C TYR A 142 -13.16 -7.50 8.89
N CYS A 143 -13.01 -7.81 10.17
CA CYS A 143 -11.81 -7.43 10.91
C CYS A 143 -11.52 -8.45 12.01
N GLY A 144 -10.29 -8.42 12.49
CA GLY A 144 -9.85 -9.26 13.58
C GLY A 144 -8.45 -8.86 14.02
N THR A 145 -7.87 -9.71 14.86
CA THR A 145 -6.52 -9.51 15.38
C THR A 145 -5.70 -10.79 15.25
N PHE A 146 -4.38 -10.64 15.24
CA PHE A 146 -3.43 -11.75 15.21
C PHE A 146 -2.18 -11.41 16.02
N GLN A 147 -1.41 -12.42 16.42
CA GLN A 147 -0.12 -12.22 17.06
C GLN A 147 1.00 -12.25 16.03
N ALA A 148 1.88 -11.26 16.06
CA ALA A 148 3.11 -11.25 15.29
C ALA A 148 4.33 -11.16 16.21
N ASN A 149 5.40 -11.88 15.87
CA ASN A 149 6.67 -11.83 16.56
C ASN A 149 7.76 -11.41 15.56
N VAL A 150 8.22 -10.17 15.70
CA VAL A 150 9.25 -9.53 14.90
C VAL A 150 10.37 -9.01 15.82
N PRO A 151 11.64 -9.08 15.40
CA PRO A 151 12.79 -8.73 16.24
C PRO A 151 13.07 -7.23 16.31
N TYR A 152 12.31 -6.39 15.59
CA TYR A 152 12.49 -4.95 15.54
C TYR A 152 11.36 -4.20 16.26
N GLN A 153 11.63 -2.93 16.56
CA GLN A 153 10.63 -1.95 16.98
C GLN A 153 10.82 -0.69 16.14
N LEU A 154 9.83 -0.39 15.31
CA LEU A 154 9.76 0.78 14.44
C LEU A 154 8.88 1.84 15.10
N LYS A 155 9.16 3.10 14.78
CA LYS A 155 8.36 4.22 15.26
C LYS A 155 7.11 4.38 14.39
N GLY A 156 7.28 4.22 13.08
CA GLY A 156 6.20 4.30 12.12
C GLY A 156 5.45 5.62 12.22
N TRP A 157 4.13 5.53 12.11
CA TRP A 157 3.17 6.63 12.24
C TRP A 157 2.57 6.76 13.65
N GLN A 158 3.06 6.01 14.65
CA GLN A 158 2.43 5.93 15.98
C GLN A 158 2.44 7.25 16.75
N ASP A 159 3.44 8.09 16.52
CA ASP A 159 3.51 9.44 17.09
C ASP A 159 2.94 10.51 16.14
N GLY A 160 2.27 10.13 15.06
CA GLY A 160 1.60 11.06 14.16
C GLY A 160 0.43 11.75 14.86
N GLU A 161 0.23 13.03 14.59
CA GLU A 161 -0.96 13.76 15.01
C GLU A 161 -2.20 13.22 14.28
N LYS A 162 -3.32 13.17 14.98
CA LYS A 162 -4.59 12.83 14.35
C LYS A 162 -5.09 14.05 13.58
N PHE A 163 -5.36 13.89 12.29
CA PHE A 163 -5.91 14.94 11.45
C PHE A 163 -7.37 15.22 11.80
N ASP A 164 -7.73 16.50 11.79
CA ASP A 164 -9.12 16.93 11.94
C ASP A 164 -9.83 16.85 10.58
N LEU A 165 -10.82 15.96 10.49
CA LEU A 165 -11.59 15.74 9.27
C LEU A 165 -12.41 16.98 8.88
N SER A 166 -12.73 17.87 9.82
CA SER A 166 -13.43 19.13 9.53
C SER A 166 -12.55 20.13 8.77
N ASP A 167 -11.23 20.03 8.87
CA ASP A 167 -10.25 20.89 8.18
C ASP A 167 -9.77 20.29 6.84
N SER A 168 -10.53 19.35 6.27
CA SER A 168 -10.16 18.60 5.07
C SER A 168 -9.74 19.46 3.87
N LEU A 169 -10.29 20.67 3.72
CA LEU A 169 -9.92 21.59 2.63
C LEU A 169 -8.50 22.17 2.79
N ASN A 170 -8.11 22.57 4.00
CA ASN A 170 -6.76 23.10 4.22
C ASN A 170 -5.74 21.96 4.27
N LEU A 171 -6.09 20.84 4.91
CA LEU A 171 -5.24 19.65 4.89
C LEU A 171 -4.99 19.16 3.45
N LYS A 172 -6.01 19.13 2.60
CA LYS A 172 -5.84 18.76 1.19
C LYS A 172 -4.87 19.69 0.46
N LYS A 173 -4.91 21.01 0.73
CA LYS A 173 -3.94 21.97 0.15
C LYS A 173 -2.51 21.69 0.63
N GLU A 174 -2.32 21.43 1.91
CA GLU A 174 -1.02 21.11 2.49
C GLU A 174 -0.43 19.82 1.90
N VAL A 175 -1.24 18.76 1.83
CA VAL A 175 -0.88 17.49 1.21
C VAL A 175 -0.55 17.69 -0.27
N LEU A 176 -1.37 18.42 -1.03
CA LEU A 176 -1.13 18.71 -2.44
C LEU A 176 0.18 19.50 -2.65
N ASN A 177 0.48 20.45 -1.76
CA ASN A 177 1.76 21.17 -1.78
C ASN A 177 2.93 20.21 -1.60
N LYS A 178 2.86 19.29 -0.63
CA LYS A 178 3.93 18.31 -0.40
C LYS A 178 4.12 17.36 -1.59
N PHE A 179 3.03 16.89 -2.19
CA PHE A 179 3.08 16.08 -3.40
C PHE A 179 3.69 16.83 -4.59
N ASN A 180 3.36 18.11 -4.78
CA ASN A 180 3.95 18.94 -5.83
C ASN A 180 5.43 19.26 -5.55
N GLU A 181 5.83 19.42 -4.30
CA GLU A 181 7.23 19.55 -3.90
C GLU A 181 8.04 18.32 -4.35
N LEU A 182 7.59 17.11 -3.97
CA LEU A 182 8.20 15.83 -4.39
C LEU A 182 8.24 15.68 -5.92
N ARG A 183 7.13 16.01 -6.60
CA ARG A 183 7.05 16.00 -8.06
C ARG A 183 8.08 16.94 -8.70
N ASN A 184 8.23 18.15 -8.17
CA ASN A 184 9.16 19.14 -8.68
C ASN A 184 10.61 18.74 -8.46
N MET A 185 10.94 18.08 -7.34
CA MET A 185 12.28 17.51 -7.14
C MET A 185 12.64 16.51 -8.26
N ILE A 186 11.69 15.66 -8.69
CA ILE A 186 11.91 14.74 -9.83
C ILE A 186 12.08 15.50 -11.15
N ILE A 187 11.21 16.47 -11.44
CA ILE A 187 11.26 17.28 -12.67
C ILE A 187 12.58 18.05 -12.78
N ASN A 188 13.00 18.68 -11.67
CA ASN A 188 14.19 19.49 -11.58
C ASN A 188 15.46 18.66 -11.38
N LYS A 189 15.36 17.33 -11.38
CA LYS A 189 16.45 16.38 -11.21
C LYS A 189 17.21 16.56 -9.88
N GLU A 190 16.51 16.99 -8.83
CA GLU A 190 17.05 17.19 -7.48
C GLU A 190 17.11 15.88 -6.68
N GLU A 191 17.86 14.90 -7.19
CA GLU A 191 17.90 13.53 -6.64
C GLU A 191 18.20 13.49 -5.14
N ASN A 192 19.18 14.26 -4.68
CA ASN A 192 19.56 14.29 -3.26
C ASN A 192 18.45 14.81 -2.35
N LYS A 193 17.70 15.84 -2.79
CA LYS A 193 16.58 16.38 -2.02
C LYS A 193 15.42 15.38 -1.96
N PHE A 194 15.14 14.72 -3.08
CA PHE A 194 14.13 13.68 -3.13
C PHE A 194 14.52 12.51 -2.21
N GLU A 195 15.76 12.03 -2.30
CA GLU A 195 16.28 10.97 -1.42
C GLU A 195 16.10 11.34 0.06
N GLU A 196 16.48 12.56 0.46
CA GLU A 196 16.30 13.04 1.84
C GLU A 196 14.85 13.04 2.29
N SER A 197 13.92 13.37 1.39
CA SER A 197 12.48 13.42 1.70
C SER A 197 11.85 12.05 1.97
N ILE A 198 12.42 10.97 1.43
CA ILE A 198 11.90 9.60 1.57
C ILE A 198 12.78 8.70 2.46
N LEU A 199 13.98 9.15 2.85
CA LEU A 199 14.97 8.32 3.53
C LEU A 199 14.45 7.70 4.84
N TYR A 200 13.67 8.47 5.61
CA TYR A 200 13.09 7.96 6.87
C TYR A 200 12.15 6.77 6.61
N LYS A 201 11.26 6.89 5.63
CA LYS A 201 10.39 5.80 5.17
C LYS A 201 11.22 4.59 4.76
N GLU A 202 12.21 4.79 3.87
CA GLU A 202 12.96 3.68 3.28
C GLU A 202 13.81 2.96 4.33
N LYS A 203 14.33 3.68 5.32
CA LYS A 203 15.05 3.08 6.45
C LYS A 203 14.17 2.13 7.26
N GLU A 204 12.93 2.53 7.56
CA GLU A 204 12.01 1.63 8.28
C GLU A 204 11.58 0.44 7.41
N VAL A 205 11.36 0.65 6.11
CA VAL A 205 11.04 -0.43 5.17
C VAL A 205 12.19 -1.42 5.07
N ALA A 206 13.43 -0.94 4.93
CA ALA A 206 14.63 -1.79 4.88
C ALA A 206 14.78 -2.64 6.14
N GLN A 207 14.56 -2.05 7.32
CA GLN A 207 14.60 -2.79 8.58
C GLN A 207 13.45 -3.81 8.71
N ALA A 208 12.23 -3.46 8.29
CA ALA A 208 11.07 -4.34 8.39
C ALA A 208 11.18 -5.58 7.50
N LEU A 209 11.77 -5.40 6.32
CA LEU A 209 11.93 -6.43 5.29
C LEU A 209 13.29 -7.14 5.35
N PHE A 210 14.15 -6.79 6.30
CA PHE A 210 15.51 -7.33 6.42
C PHE A 210 16.34 -7.18 5.12
N MET A 211 16.21 -6.02 4.45
CA MET A 211 16.77 -5.82 3.13
C MET A 211 18.26 -6.16 3.05
N THR A 212 18.58 -7.01 2.08
CA THR A 212 19.94 -7.33 1.66
C THR A 212 20.54 -6.17 0.85
N GLU A 213 21.84 -6.28 0.57
CA GLU A 213 22.53 -5.34 -0.32
C GLU A 213 21.88 -5.27 -1.71
N LYS A 214 21.47 -6.42 -2.26
CA LYS A 214 20.80 -6.47 -3.56
C LYS A 214 19.49 -5.69 -3.53
N GLU A 215 18.65 -5.92 -2.52
CA GLU A 215 17.34 -5.27 -2.40
C GLU A 215 17.46 -3.76 -2.19
N SER A 216 18.38 -3.31 -1.31
CA SER A 216 18.64 -1.87 -1.13
C SER A 216 19.09 -1.20 -2.43
N LYS A 217 19.98 -1.85 -3.19
CA LYS A 217 20.42 -1.36 -4.50
C LYS A 217 19.32 -1.37 -5.55
N ASP A 218 18.44 -2.37 -5.55
CA ASP A 218 17.32 -2.46 -6.49
C ASP A 218 16.28 -1.36 -6.23
N ILE A 219 15.99 -1.04 -4.96
CA ILE A 219 15.14 0.12 -4.59
C ILE A 219 15.81 1.44 -4.99
N ALA A 220 17.11 1.61 -4.71
CA ALA A 220 17.84 2.80 -5.13
C ALA A 220 17.76 2.99 -6.66
N LYS A 221 18.00 1.93 -7.45
CA LYS A 221 17.89 1.95 -8.91
C LYS A 221 16.48 2.30 -9.38
N PHE A 222 15.44 1.78 -8.73
CA PHE A 222 14.05 2.12 -9.05
C PHE A 222 13.83 3.64 -9.01
N TYR A 223 14.35 4.30 -7.96
CA TYR A 223 14.25 5.75 -7.84
C TYR A 223 15.19 6.48 -8.81
N THR A 224 16.48 6.08 -8.89
CA THR A 224 17.50 6.71 -9.76
C THR A 224 17.07 6.76 -11.22
N ALA A 225 16.33 5.75 -11.71
CA ALA A 225 15.85 5.70 -13.09
C ALA A 225 15.00 6.93 -13.50
N ALA A 226 14.35 7.60 -12.54
CA ALA A 226 13.60 8.84 -12.78
C ALA A 226 14.51 10.08 -12.96
N PHE A 227 15.78 9.99 -12.56
CA PHE A 227 16.74 11.08 -12.52
C PHE A 227 17.82 10.95 -13.61
N ASP A 228 18.34 9.76 -13.84
CA ASP A 228 19.55 9.51 -14.64
C ASP A 228 19.35 9.39 -16.17
N GLY A 229 18.10 9.42 -16.64
CA GLY A 229 17.78 9.30 -18.07
C GLY A 229 17.60 7.86 -18.56
N THR A 230 17.65 6.86 -17.67
CA THR A 230 17.35 5.45 -17.99
C THR A 230 15.95 5.27 -18.58
N LEU A 231 14.97 6.07 -18.11
CA LEU A 231 13.61 6.04 -18.61
C LEU A 231 13.45 6.94 -19.84
N GLN A 232 13.33 6.34 -21.02
CA GLN A 232 13.15 7.06 -22.29
C GLN A 232 11.89 7.94 -22.25
N ASN A 233 12.02 9.21 -22.66
CA ASN A 233 10.92 10.17 -22.71
C ASN A 233 10.18 10.32 -21.37
N PHE A 234 10.89 10.14 -20.24
CA PHE A 234 10.29 10.22 -18.92
C PHE A 234 9.83 11.62 -18.56
N ASN A 235 8.56 11.74 -18.18
CA ASN A 235 7.94 12.99 -17.77
C ASN A 235 6.91 12.78 -16.65
N MET A 236 6.95 13.63 -15.63
CA MET A 236 5.98 13.62 -14.53
C MET A 236 4.63 14.18 -14.95
N THR A 237 3.55 13.44 -14.68
CA THR A 237 2.17 13.88 -14.93
C THR A 237 1.73 14.95 -13.93
N SER A 238 0.80 15.83 -14.32
CA SER A 238 0.17 16.75 -13.37
C SER A 238 -0.63 16.00 -12.31
N ILE A 239 -0.70 16.59 -11.11
CA ILE A 239 -1.54 16.10 -10.02
C ILE A 239 -2.84 16.90 -10.06
N ASP A 240 -3.91 16.24 -10.49
CA ASP A 240 -5.24 16.80 -10.66
C ASP A 240 -6.28 15.68 -10.54
N ASN A 241 -7.49 16.03 -10.08
CA ASN A 241 -8.62 15.13 -9.90
C ASN A 241 -8.33 14.00 -8.89
N GLU A 242 -7.81 14.41 -7.74
CA GLU A 242 -7.39 13.59 -6.60
C GLU A 242 -8.36 13.64 -5.41
N GLU A 243 -8.45 12.53 -4.68
CA GLU A 243 -9.13 12.44 -3.40
C GLU A 243 -8.13 12.31 -2.25
N LEU A 244 -8.40 13.01 -1.15
CA LEU A 244 -7.64 12.89 0.10
C LEU A 244 -8.20 11.70 0.88
N VAL A 245 -7.33 10.73 1.17
CA VAL A 245 -7.71 9.48 1.85
C VAL A 245 -6.94 9.34 3.15
N TYR A 246 -7.60 8.83 4.18
CA TYR A 246 -7.10 8.71 5.56
C TYR A 246 -6.92 7.25 5.97
N TYR A 247 -5.85 7.00 6.71
CA TYR A 247 -5.48 5.69 7.24
C TYR A 247 -4.98 5.83 8.68
N CYS A 248 -4.83 4.68 9.36
CA CYS A 248 -4.23 4.61 10.69
C CYS A 248 -4.88 5.54 11.73
N GLU A 249 -6.20 5.46 11.86
CA GLU A 249 -7.00 6.32 12.77
C GLU A 249 -6.81 7.82 12.48
N ASP A 250 -6.82 8.16 11.19
CA ASP A 250 -6.68 9.53 10.67
C ASP A 250 -5.32 10.16 10.99
N ARG A 251 -4.25 9.37 11.15
CA ARG A 251 -2.88 9.87 11.36
C ARG A 251 -2.04 9.86 10.09
N VAL A 252 -2.49 9.13 9.08
CA VAL A 252 -1.80 8.98 7.79
C VAL A 252 -2.76 9.42 6.69
N VAL A 253 -2.26 10.18 5.73
CA VAL A 253 -3.01 10.64 4.56
C VAL A 253 -2.26 10.38 3.25
N THR A 254 -3.00 10.24 2.17
CA THR A 254 -2.44 10.16 0.81
C THR A 254 -3.41 10.79 -0.19
N LEU A 255 -2.94 10.97 -1.43
CA LEU A 255 -3.75 11.37 -2.56
C LEU A 255 -3.85 10.22 -3.55
N LEU A 256 -5.09 9.86 -3.88
CA LEU A 256 -5.40 8.82 -4.87
C LEU A 256 -6.15 9.44 -6.05
N PHE A 257 -6.00 8.86 -7.24
CA PHE A 257 -6.77 9.28 -8.40
C PHE A 257 -8.26 8.98 -8.20
N THR A 258 -9.09 9.92 -8.63
CA THR A 258 -10.54 9.70 -8.72
C THR A 258 -10.92 9.05 -10.06
N ALA A 259 -12.13 8.48 -10.13
CA ALA A 259 -12.68 7.99 -11.39
C ALA A 259 -12.83 9.10 -12.46
N MET A 260 -12.89 10.37 -12.06
CA MET A 260 -12.95 11.52 -12.97
C MET A 260 -11.65 11.70 -13.75
N LYS A 261 -10.50 11.42 -13.13
CA LYS A 261 -9.20 11.42 -13.82
C LYS A 261 -9.12 10.29 -14.85
N CYS A 262 -9.49 9.09 -14.40
CA CYS A 262 -9.38 7.86 -15.16
C CYS A 262 -10.27 6.80 -14.47
N PRO A 263 -11.36 6.35 -15.12
CA PRO A 263 -12.27 5.36 -14.53
C PRO A 263 -11.60 4.05 -14.09
N ARG A 264 -10.47 3.69 -14.71
CA ARG A 264 -9.69 2.47 -14.39
C ARG A 264 -8.57 2.70 -13.37
N CYS A 265 -8.27 3.95 -13.05
CA CYS A 265 -7.16 4.32 -12.17
C CYS A 265 -7.66 4.78 -10.80
N LYS A 266 -8.96 4.66 -10.51
CA LYS A 266 -9.50 5.07 -9.21
C LYS A 266 -8.76 4.32 -8.10
N GLY A 267 -8.32 5.04 -7.08
CA GLY A 267 -7.57 4.48 -5.96
C GLY A 267 -6.08 4.26 -6.24
N GLU A 268 -5.58 4.53 -7.45
CA GLU A 268 -4.14 4.48 -7.72
C GLU A 268 -3.42 5.73 -7.17
N PRO A 269 -2.15 5.64 -6.75
CA PRO A 269 -1.37 6.78 -6.29
C PRO A 269 -1.21 7.86 -7.37
N VAL A 270 -1.23 9.14 -6.98
CA VAL A 270 -1.21 10.26 -7.94
C VAL A 270 0.17 10.71 -8.40
N LEU A 271 1.24 10.36 -7.67
CA LEU A 271 2.60 10.75 -8.04
C LEU A 271 3.14 9.80 -9.13
N VAL A 272 2.87 10.15 -10.39
CA VAL A 272 3.13 9.27 -11.54
C VAL A 272 3.94 9.97 -12.63
N GLY A 273 4.93 9.26 -13.18
CA GLY A 273 5.62 9.60 -14.40
C GLY A 273 5.30 8.65 -15.56
N ARG A 274 5.38 9.13 -16.79
CA ARG A 274 5.20 8.33 -18.01
C ARG A 274 6.53 8.23 -18.74
N TYR A 275 6.81 7.06 -19.31
CA TYR A 275 7.99 6.81 -20.12
C TYR A 275 7.68 5.83 -21.24
N GLU A 276 8.64 5.64 -22.14
CA GLU A 276 8.54 4.70 -23.26
C GLU A 276 9.51 3.54 -23.08
N GLU A 277 9.06 2.34 -23.43
CA GLU A 277 9.88 1.13 -23.43
C GLU A 277 9.33 0.20 -24.50
N GLU A 278 10.19 -0.27 -25.42
CA GLU A 278 9.78 -1.12 -26.55
C GLU A 278 8.61 -0.54 -27.37
N ASN A 279 8.62 0.78 -27.62
CA ASN A 279 7.54 1.53 -28.29
C ASN A 279 6.18 1.48 -27.58
N ARG A 280 6.14 1.14 -26.29
CA ARG A 280 4.94 1.17 -25.45
C ARG A 280 5.05 2.24 -24.39
N LYS A 281 3.96 2.97 -24.15
CA LYS A 281 3.85 3.90 -23.03
C LYS A 281 3.68 3.12 -21.73
N LYS A 282 4.59 3.32 -20.79
CA LYS A 282 4.56 2.77 -19.44
C LYS A 282 4.43 3.87 -18.40
N VAL A 283 4.09 3.47 -17.18
CA VAL A 283 3.96 4.36 -16.03
C VAL A 283 4.95 3.95 -14.94
N ARG A 284 5.51 4.96 -14.28
CA ARG A 284 6.28 4.83 -13.05
C ARG A 284 5.44 5.47 -11.95
N ILE A 285 5.07 4.69 -10.95
CA ILE A 285 4.23 5.15 -9.83
C ILE A 285 5.11 5.25 -8.60
N PHE A 286 4.99 6.35 -7.86
CA PHE A 286 5.67 6.57 -6.59
C PHE A 286 4.62 6.63 -5.48
N PRO A 287 4.35 5.52 -4.77
CA PRO A 287 3.43 5.53 -3.64
C PRO A 287 3.97 6.42 -2.53
N ILE A 288 3.15 7.39 -2.10
CA ILE A 288 3.48 8.33 -1.03
C ILE A 288 2.33 8.34 -0.04
N TYR A 289 2.63 8.11 1.24
CA TYR A 289 1.76 8.48 2.34
C TYR A 289 2.48 9.47 3.22
N LEU A 290 1.70 10.33 3.86
CA LEU A 290 2.18 11.41 4.68
C LEU A 290 1.58 11.29 6.07
N TYR A 291 2.37 11.65 7.08
CA TYR A 291 1.91 11.87 8.43
C TYR A 291 2.53 13.16 8.98
N ARG A 292 1.93 13.71 10.04
CA ARG A 292 2.53 14.83 10.78
C ARG A 292 3.08 14.32 12.11
N PRO A 293 4.40 14.21 12.29
CA PRO A 293 4.95 13.82 13.58
C PRO A 293 4.54 14.81 14.66
N LYS A 294 4.25 14.33 15.87
CA LYS A 294 3.83 15.19 16.98
C LYS A 294 4.80 16.33 17.22
N GLY A 295 4.27 17.56 17.23
CA GLY A 295 5.06 18.77 17.46
C GLY A 295 5.84 19.28 16.25
N LYS A 296 5.75 18.63 15.08
CA LYS A 296 6.24 19.17 13.81
C LYS A 296 5.11 19.88 13.07
N LYS A 297 5.47 20.93 12.34
CA LYS A 297 4.54 21.65 11.46
C LYS A 297 4.39 20.96 10.11
N GLU A 298 5.45 20.33 9.63
CA GLU A 298 5.54 19.80 8.27
C GLU A 298 5.12 18.33 8.20
N LEU A 299 4.55 17.95 7.05
CA LEU A 299 4.27 16.56 6.70
C LEU A 299 5.55 15.84 6.27
N GLU A 300 5.69 14.59 6.71
CA GLU A 300 6.78 13.69 6.35
C GLU A 300 6.27 12.48 5.60
N VAL A 301 7.10 11.93 4.71
CA VAL A 301 6.78 10.70 3.98
C VAL A 301 6.92 9.50 4.91
N ILE A 302 5.90 8.64 4.91
CA ILE A 302 5.85 7.39 5.67
C ILE A 302 5.30 6.27 4.78
N ARG A 303 6.03 5.14 4.71
CA ARG A 303 5.69 3.94 3.93
C ARG A 303 5.55 4.12 2.41
#